data_AF-B7Q1Z7-F1
#
_entry.id   AF-B7Q1Z7-F1
#
_cell.length_a   1.000
_cell.length_b   1.000
_cell.length_c   1.000
_cell.angle_alpha   90.00
_cell.angle_beta   90.00
_cell.angle_gamma   90.00
#
_symmetry.space_group_name_H-M   'P 1'
#
loop_
_entity.id
_entity.type
_entity.pdbx_description
1 polymer ?
#
loop_
_entity_poly.entity_id
_entity_poly.type
_entity_poly.pdbx_seq_one_letter_code
_entity_poly.pdbx_strand_id
1 'polypeptide(L)'
;MCFVLKIRLNSAAHIRAHPALLTVSEASLERRLSLLEECKALPLTLLSYPESLLQYVVKKLGLPGLRNQLSHMTELLASRLGLDEVGALQLVEKHPCLLTQEPGRLERVLELLLGAGVSREAILKDPWVFRHNEEVMRARVERVSQAGTPVRPWMLRCPEETLERHLERWSARRTALGPHTDTLHYLAERLRCSGAYVRFLADRNPRLLTINAPKLKQVLDLLFANGYTPEQVCLFPRVLSCSLGRLERRLGTLRALPGAGESALPSLYLLNATEKEFVRACRRRLLEQQLYSRQG
;
A
#
# COMPACT_ATOMS: atom_id res chain seq x y z
N MET A 1 16.39 14.12 -42.19
CA MET A 1 15.35 13.25 -42.82
C MET A 1 15.93 12.00 -43.50
N CYS A 2 16.45 11.08 -42.69
CA CYS A 2 16.90 9.77 -43.18
C CYS A 2 15.69 8.96 -43.72
N PHE A 3 15.73 8.61 -45.01
CA PHE A 3 14.66 7.91 -45.77
C PHE A 3 14.16 6.63 -45.08
N VAL A 4 14.99 6.04 -44.22
CA VAL A 4 14.74 4.82 -43.44
C VAL A 4 13.73 5.02 -42.30
N LEU A 5 13.70 6.19 -41.65
CA LEU A 5 12.71 6.52 -40.61
C LEU A 5 11.32 6.78 -41.21
N LYS A 6 11.29 7.47 -42.36
CA LYS A 6 10.05 7.75 -43.10
C LYS A 6 9.34 6.46 -43.52
N ILE A 7 10.07 5.41 -43.89
CA ILE A 7 9.47 4.15 -44.33
C ILE A 7 9.03 3.27 -43.12
N ARG A 8 9.78 3.27 -42.00
CA ARG A 8 9.46 2.39 -40.85
C ARG A 8 8.48 2.96 -39.83
N LEU A 9 8.31 4.28 -39.74
CA LEU A 9 7.32 4.92 -38.86
C LEU A 9 5.99 5.26 -39.54
N ASN A 10 5.86 5.01 -40.86
CA ASN A 10 4.71 5.43 -41.67
C ASN A 10 3.40 4.67 -41.40
N SER A 11 3.39 3.70 -40.49
CA SER A 11 2.15 3.10 -40.01
C SER A 11 1.73 3.81 -38.73
N ALA A 12 0.56 4.45 -38.76
CA ALA A 12 -0.07 5.07 -37.59
C ALA A 12 -0.22 4.09 -36.40
N ALA A 13 -0.15 2.78 -36.63
CA ALA A 13 -0.11 1.78 -35.55
C ALA A 13 1.22 1.81 -34.75
N HIS A 14 2.35 2.05 -35.40
CA HIS A 14 3.67 2.06 -34.74
C HIS A 14 3.89 3.33 -33.90
N ILE A 15 3.45 4.49 -34.40
CA ILE A 15 3.47 5.75 -33.62
C ILE A 15 2.51 5.64 -32.42
N ARG A 16 1.36 4.99 -32.58
CA ARG A 16 0.43 4.70 -31.48
C ARG A 16 1.02 3.74 -30.43
N ALA A 17 1.83 2.77 -30.85
CA ALA A 17 2.49 1.84 -29.95
C ALA A 17 3.67 2.47 -29.17
N HIS A 18 4.35 3.47 -29.77
CA HIS A 18 5.54 4.10 -29.18
C HIS A 18 5.44 5.65 -29.17
N PRO A 19 4.46 6.23 -28.43
CA PRO A 19 4.25 7.69 -28.40
C PRO A 19 5.45 8.46 -27.84
N ALA A 20 6.31 7.81 -27.05
CA ALA A 20 7.54 8.40 -26.52
C ALA A 20 8.52 8.84 -27.61
N LEU A 21 8.42 8.31 -28.83
CA LEU A 21 9.26 8.75 -29.96
C LEU A 21 8.91 10.16 -30.44
N LEU A 22 7.69 10.64 -30.18
CA LEU A 22 7.23 11.98 -30.57
C LEU A 22 7.83 13.10 -29.71
N THR A 23 8.39 12.76 -28.53
CA THR A 23 9.00 13.74 -27.62
C THR A 23 10.52 13.87 -27.79
N VAL A 24 11.12 13.07 -28.67
CA VAL A 24 12.57 13.05 -28.92
C VAL A 24 12.88 13.93 -30.14
N SER A 25 13.91 14.78 -30.05
CA SER A 25 14.33 15.62 -31.18
C SER A 25 14.87 14.79 -32.35
N GLU A 26 14.68 15.28 -33.58
CA GLU A 26 15.17 14.60 -34.80
C GLU A 26 16.68 14.34 -34.71
N ALA A 27 17.46 15.31 -34.25
CA ALA A 27 18.91 15.15 -34.05
C ALA A 27 19.27 14.05 -33.03
N SER A 28 18.48 13.86 -31.97
CA SER A 28 18.72 12.77 -31.02
C SER A 28 18.31 11.42 -31.59
N LEU A 29 17.22 11.35 -32.37
CA LEU A 29 16.83 10.12 -33.08
C LEU A 29 17.87 9.71 -34.11
N GLU A 30 18.43 10.66 -34.87
CA GLU A 30 19.51 10.40 -35.84
C GLU A 30 20.77 9.88 -35.15
N ARG A 31 21.18 10.46 -34.00
CA ARG A 31 22.29 9.91 -33.20
C ARG A 31 22.01 8.52 -32.63
N ARG A 32 20.78 8.26 -32.16
CA ARG A 32 20.39 6.93 -31.66
C ARG A 32 20.39 5.91 -32.79
N LEU A 33 19.94 6.30 -33.97
CA LEU A 33 19.96 5.44 -35.15
C LEU A 33 21.38 5.15 -35.62
N SER A 34 22.27 6.14 -35.64
CA SER A 34 23.67 5.91 -36.03
C SER A 34 24.40 4.97 -35.07
N LEU A 35 24.08 5.02 -33.77
CA LEU A 35 24.55 4.03 -32.79
C LEU A 35 24.04 2.60 -33.05
N LEU A 36 23.02 2.47 -33.90
CA LEU A 36 22.18 1.31 -34.09
C LEU A 36 22.15 0.85 -35.57
N GLU A 37 22.87 1.54 -36.46
CA GLU A 37 22.79 1.45 -37.92
C GLU A 37 23.20 0.06 -38.47
N GLU A 38 24.07 -0.66 -37.76
CA GLU A 38 24.51 -2.01 -38.16
C GLU A 38 23.42 -3.07 -37.94
N CYS A 39 22.37 -2.75 -37.18
CA CYS A 39 21.28 -3.70 -36.90
C CYS A 39 20.10 -3.50 -37.87
N LYS A 40 20.06 -4.35 -38.89
CA LYS A 40 19.03 -4.33 -39.95
C LYS A 40 17.57 -4.44 -39.45
N ALA A 41 17.33 -4.86 -38.21
CA ALA A 41 16.00 -4.93 -37.60
C ALA A 41 16.08 -4.69 -36.09
N LEU A 42 16.09 -3.43 -35.67
CA LEU A 42 15.96 -3.09 -34.25
C LEU A 42 14.51 -2.85 -33.87
N PRO A 43 14.07 -3.38 -32.72
CA PRO A 43 12.81 -2.99 -32.13
C PRO A 43 12.78 -1.48 -31.90
N LEU A 44 11.71 -0.82 -32.34
CA LEU A 44 11.49 0.62 -32.16
C LEU A 44 11.54 1.03 -30.68
N THR A 45 11.30 0.07 -29.77
CA THR A 45 11.46 0.23 -28.32
C THR A 45 12.85 0.75 -27.93
N LEU A 46 13.91 0.36 -28.64
CA LEU A 46 15.28 0.82 -28.33
C LEU A 46 15.47 2.31 -28.63
N LEU A 47 14.76 2.85 -29.62
CA LEU A 47 14.84 4.27 -29.97
C LEU A 47 14.20 5.17 -28.92
N SER A 48 13.33 4.63 -28.07
CA SER A 48 12.74 5.36 -26.95
C SER A 48 13.76 5.65 -25.83
N TYR A 49 14.86 4.89 -25.76
CA TYR A 49 15.82 4.98 -24.66
C TYR A 49 16.76 6.18 -24.74
N PRO A 50 17.26 6.69 -23.59
CA PRO A 50 18.29 7.72 -23.56
C PRO A 50 19.55 7.27 -24.31
N GLU A 51 20.16 8.20 -25.04
CA GLU A 51 21.39 7.95 -25.81
C GLU A 51 22.52 7.40 -24.93
N SER A 52 22.67 7.93 -23.71
CA SER A 52 23.66 7.45 -22.74
C SER A 52 23.47 5.99 -22.32
N LEU A 53 22.22 5.54 -22.20
CA LEU A 53 21.91 4.15 -21.88
C LEU A 53 22.27 3.23 -23.04
N LEU A 54 21.89 3.62 -24.27
CA LEU A 54 22.22 2.85 -25.47
C LEU A 54 23.73 2.75 -25.65
N GLN A 55 24.46 3.86 -25.53
CA GLN A 55 25.93 3.86 -25.59
C GLN A 55 26.54 2.93 -24.54
N TYR A 56 26.05 2.97 -23.30
CA TYR A 56 26.52 2.08 -22.23
C TYR A 56 26.27 0.61 -22.56
N VAL A 57 25.06 0.24 -22.97
CA VAL A 57 24.70 -1.16 -23.26
C VAL A 57 25.44 -1.67 -24.50
N VAL A 58 25.53 -0.86 -25.55
CA VAL A 58 26.28 -1.21 -26.78
C VAL A 58 27.77 -1.36 -26.47
N LYS A 59 28.36 -0.47 -25.65
CA LYS A 59 29.76 -0.61 -25.23
C LYS A 59 30.00 -1.87 -24.40
N LYS A 60 29.03 -2.28 -23.57
CA LYS A 60 29.15 -3.44 -22.68
C LYS A 60 28.91 -4.77 -23.39
N LEU A 61 27.90 -4.86 -24.26
CA LEU A 61 27.42 -6.12 -24.84
C LEU A 61 27.69 -6.24 -26.34
N GLY A 62 28.04 -5.14 -27.02
CA GLY A 62 27.99 -5.03 -28.47
C GLY A 62 26.55 -5.01 -28.99
N LEU A 63 26.40 -4.74 -30.29
CA LEU A 63 25.09 -4.71 -30.96
C LEU A 63 24.40 -6.08 -31.03
N PRO A 64 25.09 -7.19 -31.38
CA PRO A 64 24.49 -8.52 -31.32
C PRO A 64 24.06 -8.92 -29.90
N GLY A 65 24.88 -8.57 -28.90
CA GLY A 65 24.57 -8.82 -27.49
C GLY A 65 23.36 -8.04 -27.00
N LEU A 66 23.19 -6.78 -27.41
CA LEU A 66 21.99 -5.99 -27.12
C LEU A 66 20.71 -6.64 -27.65
N ARG A 67 20.74 -7.18 -28.88
CA ARG A 67 19.58 -7.86 -29.47
C ARG A 67 19.25 -9.14 -28.71
N ASN A 68 20.25 -9.98 -28.47
CA ASN A 68 20.07 -11.24 -27.74
C ASN A 68 19.57 -10.99 -26.31
N GLN A 69 20.12 -9.96 -25.66
CA GLN A 69 19.68 -9.49 -24.35
C GLN A 69 18.21 -9.10 -24.36
N LEU A 70 17.79 -8.28 -25.32
CA LEU A 70 16.38 -7.87 -25.42
C LEU A 70 15.46 -9.08 -25.64
N SER A 71 15.80 -9.97 -26.58
CA SER A 71 15.04 -11.20 -26.85
C SER A 71 14.92 -12.09 -25.62
N HIS A 72 16.05 -12.38 -24.96
CA HIS A 72 16.06 -13.23 -23.77
C HIS A 72 15.25 -12.62 -22.62
N MET A 73 15.39 -11.31 -22.38
CA MET A 73 14.61 -10.61 -21.37
C MET A 73 13.10 -10.68 -21.67
N THR A 74 12.70 -10.50 -22.93
CA THR A 74 11.28 -10.57 -23.32
C THR A 74 10.73 -11.98 -23.18
N GLU A 75 11.47 -13.01 -23.57
CA GLU A 75 11.08 -14.41 -23.43
C GLU A 75 10.94 -14.82 -21.96
N LEU A 76 11.90 -14.40 -21.12
CA LEU A 76 11.89 -14.67 -19.68
C LEU A 76 10.70 -13.98 -18.99
N LEU A 77 10.44 -12.71 -19.31
CA LEU A 77 9.30 -11.98 -18.74
C LEU A 77 7.96 -12.54 -19.24
N ALA A 78 7.85 -12.86 -20.52
CA ALA A 78 6.65 -13.46 -21.11
C ALA A 78 6.32 -14.81 -20.44
N SER A 79 7.30 -15.71 -20.37
CA SER A 79 7.11 -17.06 -19.81
C SER A 79 6.80 -17.04 -18.30
N ARG A 80 7.53 -16.24 -17.50
CA ARG A 80 7.40 -16.27 -16.03
C ARG A 80 6.24 -15.43 -15.51
N LEU A 81 5.94 -14.31 -16.17
CA LEU A 81 4.88 -13.38 -15.76
C LEU A 81 3.59 -13.56 -16.57
N GLY A 82 3.55 -14.46 -17.55
CA GLY A 82 2.36 -14.75 -18.36
C GLY A 82 1.97 -13.57 -19.26
N LEU A 83 2.96 -12.82 -19.76
CA LEU A 83 2.75 -11.74 -20.71
C LEU A 83 2.80 -12.28 -22.13
N ASP A 84 2.12 -11.60 -23.05
CA ASP A 84 2.38 -11.72 -24.48
C ASP A 84 3.72 -11.05 -24.84
N GLU A 85 4.29 -11.38 -26.00
CA GLU A 85 5.56 -10.81 -26.45
C GLU A 85 5.51 -9.27 -26.52
N VAL A 86 4.37 -8.73 -26.95
CA VAL A 86 4.13 -7.28 -27.03
C VAL A 86 4.10 -6.66 -25.64
N GLY A 87 3.42 -7.26 -24.66
CA GLY A 87 3.38 -6.80 -23.28
C GLY A 87 4.74 -6.87 -22.60
N ALA A 88 5.53 -7.92 -22.85
CA ALA A 88 6.90 -8.02 -22.35
C ALA A 88 7.81 -6.94 -22.94
N LEU A 89 7.71 -6.67 -24.25
CA LEU A 89 8.43 -5.58 -24.92
C LEU A 89 8.06 -4.21 -24.35
N GLN A 90 6.77 -3.93 -24.14
CA GLN A 90 6.29 -2.69 -23.53
C GLN A 90 6.79 -2.53 -22.09
N LEU A 91 6.90 -3.62 -21.33
CA LEU A 91 7.43 -3.59 -19.97
C LEU A 91 8.92 -3.19 -19.98
N VAL A 92 9.71 -3.78 -20.87
CA VAL A 92 11.13 -3.44 -21.04
C VAL A 92 11.27 -1.98 -21.49
N GLU A 93 10.46 -1.53 -22.45
CA GLU A 93 10.41 -0.13 -22.91
C GLU A 93 10.13 0.87 -21.79
N LYS A 94 9.13 0.58 -20.94
CA LYS A 94 8.78 1.44 -19.80
C LYS A 94 9.83 1.42 -18.70
N HIS A 95 10.59 0.32 -18.59
CA HIS A 95 11.56 0.11 -17.53
C HIS A 95 12.93 -0.27 -18.10
N PRO A 96 13.69 0.74 -18.61
CA PRO A 96 14.98 0.50 -19.25
C PRO A 96 16.01 -0.17 -18.33
N CYS A 97 15.80 -0.14 -17.01
CA CYS A 97 16.64 -0.86 -16.05
C CYS A 97 16.66 -2.37 -16.30
N LEU A 98 15.59 -2.95 -16.84
CA LEU A 98 15.49 -4.37 -17.20
C LEU A 98 16.53 -4.73 -18.26
N LEU A 99 16.73 -3.87 -19.26
CA LEU A 99 17.71 -4.12 -20.33
C LEU A 99 19.15 -4.24 -19.79
N THR A 100 19.46 -3.52 -18.71
CA THR A 100 20.80 -3.54 -18.10
C THR A 100 21.04 -4.69 -17.12
N GLN A 101 20.00 -5.45 -16.76
CA GLN A 101 20.12 -6.56 -15.82
C GLN A 101 20.70 -7.81 -16.50
N GLU A 102 21.52 -8.56 -15.78
CA GLU A 102 21.96 -9.88 -16.24
C GLU A 102 20.75 -10.84 -16.25
N PRO A 103 20.50 -11.60 -17.35
CA PRO A 103 19.30 -12.45 -17.46
C PRO A 103 19.17 -13.50 -16.35
N GLY A 104 20.27 -14.17 -15.98
CA GLY A 104 20.28 -15.15 -14.90
C GLY A 104 19.93 -14.53 -13.55
N ARG A 105 20.38 -13.30 -13.28
CA ARG A 105 19.96 -12.54 -12.11
C ARG A 105 18.46 -12.21 -12.14
N LEU A 106 17.92 -11.80 -13.30
CA LEU A 106 16.49 -11.56 -13.42
C LEU A 106 15.70 -12.84 -13.08
N GLU A 107 16.14 -13.98 -13.60
CA GLU A 107 15.52 -15.29 -13.36
C GLU A 107 15.55 -15.65 -11.87
N ARG A 108 16.71 -15.55 -11.21
CA ARG A 108 16.83 -15.81 -9.76
C ARG A 108 15.93 -14.90 -8.92
N VAL A 109 15.80 -13.62 -9.29
CA VAL A 109 14.92 -12.69 -8.58
C VAL A 109 13.44 -13.03 -8.84
N LEU A 110 13.07 -13.40 -10.06
CA LEU A 110 11.72 -13.86 -10.38
C LEU A 110 11.35 -15.12 -9.60
N GLU A 111 12.26 -16.09 -9.51
CA GLU A 111 12.12 -17.29 -8.69
C GLU A 111 11.92 -16.95 -7.22
N LEU A 112 12.75 -16.05 -6.67
CA LEU A 112 12.61 -15.60 -5.28
C LEU A 112 11.24 -14.98 -5.02
N LEU A 113 10.76 -14.09 -5.90
CA LEU A 113 9.48 -13.41 -5.75
C LEU A 113 8.29 -14.36 -5.87
N LEU A 114 8.28 -15.20 -6.91
CA LEU A 114 7.21 -16.17 -7.13
C LEU A 114 7.20 -17.25 -6.05
N GLY A 115 8.37 -17.74 -5.64
CA GLY A 115 8.51 -18.70 -4.53
C GLY A 115 8.07 -18.14 -3.18
N ALA A 116 8.21 -16.82 -2.98
CA ALA A 116 7.70 -16.11 -1.81
C ALA A 116 6.18 -15.81 -1.88
N GLY A 117 5.48 -16.28 -2.91
CA GLY A 117 4.04 -16.08 -3.09
C GLY A 117 3.65 -14.67 -3.57
N VAL A 118 4.60 -13.89 -4.11
CA VAL A 118 4.29 -12.57 -4.69
C VAL A 118 3.53 -12.77 -6.00
N SER A 119 2.37 -12.12 -6.15
CA SER A 119 1.56 -12.25 -7.37
C SER A 119 2.25 -11.59 -8.57
N ARG A 120 2.01 -12.12 -9.77
CA ARG A 120 2.58 -11.60 -11.03
C ARG A 120 2.21 -10.13 -11.22
N GLU A 121 0.98 -9.76 -10.89
CA GLU A 121 0.48 -8.38 -10.98
C GLU A 121 1.23 -7.44 -10.02
N ALA A 122 1.63 -7.93 -8.84
CA ALA A 122 2.42 -7.15 -7.90
C ALA A 122 3.85 -6.93 -8.42
N ILE A 123 4.46 -7.95 -9.05
CA ILE A 123 5.79 -7.85 -9.68
C ILE A 123 5.75 -6.85 -10.84
N LEU A 124 4.75 -6.95 -11.72
CA LEU A 124 4.58 -6.05 -12.87
C LEU A 124 4.40 -4.58 -12.47
N LYS A 125 3.82 -4.33 -11.29
CA LYS A 125 3.64 -2.98 -10.75
C LYS A 125 4.90 -2.39 -10.11
N ASP A 126 5.91 -3.21 -9.78
CA ASP A 126 7.16 -2.73 -9.18
C ASP A 126 8.43 -3.35 -9.83
N PRO A 127 8.71 -3.07 -11.12
CA PRO A 127 9.89 -3.60 -11.81
C PRO A 127 11.23 -3.09 -11.23
N TRP A 128 11.21 -2.09 -10.36
CA TRP A 128 12.40 -1.60 -9.68
C TRP A 128 12.98 -2.62 -8.70
N VAL A 129 12.18 -3.59 -8.26
CA VAL A 129 12.62 -4.70 -7.40
C VAL A 129 13.82 -5.44 -8.01
N PHE A 130 13.88 -5.54 -9.35
CA PHE A 130 14.98 -6.20 -10.05
C PHE A 130 16.32 -5.47 -9.93
N ARG A 131 16.39 -4.26 -9.37
CA ARG A 131 17.67 -3.55 -9.15
C ARG A 131 18.27 -3.78 -7.76
N HIS A 132 17.53 -4.41 -6.85
CA HIS A 132 17.98 -4.54 -5.46
C HIS A 132 18.84 -5.78 -5.21
N ASN A 133 19.68 -5.71 -4.18
CA ASN A 133 20.62 -6.77 -3.85
C ASN A 133 19.89 -8.08 -3.50
N GLU A 134 20.25 -9.17 -4.19
CA GLU A 134 19.58 -10.48 -4.05
C GLU A 134 19.66 -11.05 -2.63
N GLU A 135 20.81 -10.91 -1.96
CA GLU A 135 21.05 -11.42 -0.61
C GLU A 135 20.16 -10.70 0.41
N VAL A 136 20.10 -9.36 0.31
CA VAL A 136 19.22 -8.53 1.15
C VAL A 136 17.75 -8.90 0.91
N MET A 137 17.36 -9.11 -0.35
CA MET A 137 16.01 -9.53 -0.68
C MET A 137 15.67 -10.90 -0.06
N ARG A 138 16.57 -11.89 -0.13
CA ARG A 138 16.38 -13.21 0.47
C ARG A 138 16.20 -13.13 1.99
N ALA A 139 17.09 -12.43 2.68
CA ALA A 139 17.01 -12.22 4.13
C ALA A 139 15.68 -11.55 4.53
N ARG A 140 15.21 -10.59 3.73
CA ARG A 140 13.92 -9.92 3.97
C ARG A 140 12.73 -10.82 3.69
N VAL A 141 12.74 -11.61 2.62
CA VAL A 141 11.70 -12.60 2.34
C VAL A 141 11.55 -13.55 3.53
N GLU A 142 12.66 -14.09 4.03
CA GLU A 142 12.64 -14.96 5.21
C GLU A 142 12.04 -14.28 6.43
N ARG A 143 12.51 -13.07 6.78
CA ARG A 143 12.01 -12.32 7.93
C ARG A 143 10.52 -11.99 7.85
N VAL A 144 10.06 -11.58 6.66
CA VAL A 144 8.65 -11.26 6.39
C VAL A 144 7.79 -12.52 6.47
N SER A 145 8.30 -13.65 5.98
CA SER A 145 7.61 -14.95 6.03
C SER A 145 7.51 -15.49 7.45
N GLN A 146 8.58 -15.38 8.25
CA GLN A 146 8.57 -15.71 9.69
C GLN A 146 7.56 -14.87 10.48
N ALA A 147 7.38 -13.60 10.11
CA ALA A 147 6.36 -12.74 10.70
C ALA A 147 4.91 -13.08 10.24
N GLY A 148 4.75 -14.01 9.30
CA GLY A 148 3.46 -14.45 8.78
C GLY A 148 2.69 -13.32 8.09
N THR A 149 3.40 -12.41 7.41
CA THR A 149 2.81 -11.36 6.56
C THR A 149 3.08 -11.67 5.09
N PRO A 150 2.14 -11.38 4.17
CA PRO A 150 2.38 -11.57 2.74
C PRO A 150 3.52 -10.69 2.23
N VAL A 151 4.49 -11.32 1.56
CA VAL A 151 5.61 -10.62 0.95
C VAL A 151 5.12 -9.70 -0.17
N ARG A 152 5.66 -8.48 -0.23
CA ARG A 152 5.38 -7.50 -1.30
C ARG A 152 6.69 -6.93 -1.86
N PRO A 153 6.77 -6.63 -3.17
CA PRO A 153 8.01 -6.13 -3.79
C PRO A 153 8.63 -4.92 -3.08
N TRP A 154 7.81 -3.95 -2.67
CA TRP A 154 8.30 -2.76 -1.98
C TRP A 154 9.02 -3.06 -0.65
N MET A 155 8.65 -4.15 0.04
CA MET A 155 9.27 -4.56 1.31
C MET A 155 10.71 -4.99 1.12
N LEU A 156 11.03 -5.52 -0.07
CA LEU A 156 12.35 -6.02 -0.39
C LEU A 156 13.34 -4.91 -0.74
N ARG A 157 12.84 -3.69 -0.93
CA ARG A 157 13.63 -2.52 -1.35
C ARG A 157 13.57 -1.31 -0.43
N CYS A 158 12.62 -1.25 0.49
CA CYS A 158 12.45 -0.09 1.35
C CYS A 158 13.60 0.07 2.36
N PRO A 159 13.79 1.24 2.97
CA PRO A 159 14.69 1.39 4.11
C PRO A 159 14.32 0.43 5.26
N GLU A 160 15.30 0.01 6.05
CA GLU A 160 15.12 -0.99 7.11
C GLU A 160 14.07 -0.57 8.14
N GLU A 161 14.13 0.68 8.59
CA GLU A 161 13.13 1.28 9.51
C GLU A 161 11.69 1.20 8.98
N THR A 162 11.51 1.27 7.65
CA THR A 162 10.19 1.17 7.02
C THR A 162 9.67 -0.27 7.08
N LEU A 163 10.55 -1.24 6.88
CA LEU A 163 10.22 -2.65 6.99
C LEU A 163 9.90 -3.03 8.44
N GLU A 164 10.75 -2.64 9.39
CA GLU A 164 10.54 -2.88 10.83
C GLU A 164 9.21 -2.31 11.31
N ARG A 165 8.96 -1.03 11.04
CA ARG A 165 7.69 -0.38 11.40
C ARG A 165 6.48 -1.07 10.76
N HIS A 166 6.62 -1.63 9.56
CA HIS A 166 5.54 -2.42 8.95
C HIS A 166 5.31 -3.74 9.70
N LEU A 167 6.37 -4.47 10.03
CA LEU A 167 6.30 -5.73 10.76
C LEU A 167 5.74 -5.54 12.18
N GLU A 168 6.15 -4.48 12.87
CA GLU A 168 5.59 -4.11 14.18
C GLU A 168 4.09 -3.84 14.10
N ARG A 169 3.64 -3.06 13.10
CA ARG A 169 2.21 -2.79 12.89
C ARG A 169 1.43 -4.04 12.54
N TRP A 170 2.02 -4.93 11.74
CA TRP A 170 1.42 -6.21 11.39
C TRP A 170 1.26 -7.11 12.62
N SER A 171 2.33 -7.25 13.40
CA SER A 171 2.35 -8.01 14.65
C SER A 171 1.32 -7.47 15.63
N ALA A 172 1.34 -6.16 15.92
CA ALA A 172 0.36 -5.52 16.79
C ALA A 172 -1.08 -5.75 16.31
N ARG A 173 -1.33 -5.66 15.00
CA ARG A 173 -2.64 -5.95 14.41
C ARG A 173 -3.06 -7.40 14.64
N ARG A 174 -2.17 -8.37 14.41
CA ARG A 174 -2.45 -9.80 14.65
C ARG A 174 -2.73 -10.05 16.12
N THR A 175 -1.93 -9.53 17.03
CA THR A 175 -2.15 -9.62 18.47
C THR A 175 -3.50 -9.03 18.89
N ALA A 176 -3.89 -7.90 18.29
CA ALA A 176 -5.16 -7.25 18.60
C ALA A 176 -6.39 -8.02 18.08
N LEU A 177 -6.28 -8.64 16.90
CA LEU A 177 -7.36 -9.46 16.32
C LEU A 177 -7.40 -10.88 16.90
N GLY A 178 -6.33 -11.36 17.53
CA GLY A 178 -6.29 -12.70 18.13
C GLY A 178 -6.61 -13.79 17.11
N PRO A 179 -7.61 -14.66 17.37
CA PRO A 179 -7.98 -15.75 16.45
C PRO A 179 -8.78 -15.27 15.22
N HIS A 180 -9.25 -14.03 15.19
CA HIS A 180 -10.11 -13.54 14.12
C HIS A 180 -9.31 -13.18 12.88
N THR A 181 -9.84 -13.56 11.73
CA THR A 181 -9.24 -13.30 10.42
C THR A 181 -9.34 -11.82 10.01
N ASP A 182 -10.42 -11.15 10.40
CA ASP A 182 -10.67 -9.76 10.04
C ASP A 182 -11.28 -8.94 11.20
N THR A 183 -11.32 -7.63 11.00
CA THR A 183 -11.90 -6.67 11.96
C THR A 183 -13.42 -6.84 12.12
N LEU A 184 -14.11 -7.37 11.09
CA LEU A 184 -15.57 -7.55 11.11
C LEU A 184 -15.96 -8.66 12.08
N HIS A 185 -15.33 -9.82 12.00
CA HIS A 185 -15.55 -10.95 12.90
C HIS A 185 -15.12 -10.59 14.32
N TYR A 186 -13.97 -9.90 14.48
CA TYR A 186 -13.54 -9.38 15.77
C TYR A 186 -14.60 -8.46 16.41
N LEU A 187 -15.15 -7.51 15.64
CA LEU A 187 -16.19 -6.61 16.15
C LEU A 187 -17.48 -7.34 16.45
N ALA A 188 -17.90 -8.28 15.60
CA ALA A 188 -19.14 -9.04 15.80
C ALA A 188 -19.11 -9.79 17.13
N GLU A 189 -18.00 -10.46 17.42
CA GLU A 189 -17.81 -11.17 18.68
C GLU A 189 -17.73 -10.21 19.87
N ARG A 190 -16.87 -9.18 19.79
CA ARG A 190 -16.68 -8.21 20.88
C ARG A 190 -17.94 -7.41 21.20
N LEU A 191 -18.77 -7.14 20.20
CA LEU A 191 -20.04 -6.41 20.33
C LEU A 191 -21.25 -7.35 20.50
N ARG A 192 -21.06 -8.67 20.57
CA ARG A 192 -22.11 -9.68 20.71
C ARG A 192 -23.25 -9.52 19.70
N CYS A 193 -22.91 -9.23 18.45
CA CYS A 193 -23.88 -9.04 17.37
C CYS A 193 -23.49 -9.83 16.11
N SER A 194 -24.41 -9.95 15.16
CA SER A 194 -24.14 -10.66 13.92
C SER A 194 -23.19 -9.88 13.00
N GLY A 195 -22.40 -10.59 12.19
CA GLY A 195 -21.53 -9.94 11.19
C GLY A 195 -22.31 -9.06 10.20
N ALA A 196 -23.56 -9.41 9.88
CA ALA A 196 -24.44 -8.57 9.07
C ALA A 196 -24.79 -7.24 9.77
N TYR A 197 -24.99 -7.27 11.09
CA TYR A 197 -25.24 -6.07 11.87
C TYR A 197 -24.00 -5.17 11.96
N VAL A 198 -22.80 -5.73 12.12
CA VAL A 198 -21.55 -4.95 12.08
C VAL A 198 -21.36 -4.29 10.71
N ARG A 199 -21.68 -4.99 9.61
CA ARG A 199 -21.66 -4.38 8.26
C ARG A 199 -22.63 -3.21 8.17
N PHE A 200 -23.85 -3.36 8.67
CA PHE A 200 -24.81 -2.26 8.75
C PHE A 200 -24.29 -1.06 9.57
N LEU A 201 -23.60 -1.31 10.69
CA LEU A 201 -22.95 -0.25 11.48
C LEU A 201 -21.82 0.43 10.71
N ALA A 202 -21.04 -0.34 9.94
CA ALA A 202 -19.96 0.14 9.10
C ALA A 202 -20.48 0.96 7.90
N ASP A 203 -21.60 0.57 7.30
CA ASP A 203 -22.22 1.33 6.20
C ASP A 203 -22.68 2.71 6.69
N ARG A 204 -23.26 2.77 7.90
CA ARG A 204 -23.62 4.05 8.54
C ARG A 204 -22.43 4.84 9.05
N ASN A 205 -21.30 4.18 9.31
CA ASN A 205 -20.09 4.81 9.82
C ASN A 205 -18.84 4.21 9.13
N PRO A 206 -18.54 4.62 7.89
CA PRO A 206 -17.48 3.99 7.08
C PRO A 206 -16.09 4.01 7.72
N ARG A 207 -15.84 4.97 8.62
CA ARG A 207 -14.61 5.06 9.40
C ARG A 207 -14.39 3.87 10.32
N LEU A 208 -15.41 3.10 10.67
CA LEU A 208 -15.30 1.96 11.58
C LEU A 208 -14.30 0.91 11.07
N LEU A 209 -14.32 0.62 9.76
CA LEU A 209 -13.46 -0.39 9.15
C LEU A 209 -12.04 0.12 8.84
N THR A 210 -11.81 1.43 8.89
CA THR A 210 -10.49 2.02 8.63
C THR A 210 -9.67 2.19 9.91
N ILE A 211 -10.26 1.98 11.09
CA ILE A 211 -9.56 2.06 12.37
C ILE A 211 -8.62 0.85 12.51
N ASN A 212 -7.36 1.13 12.86
CA ASN A 212 -6.39 0.08 13.16
C ASN A 212 -6.88 -0.80 14.32
N ALA A 213 -6.82 -2.13 14.13
CA ALA A 213 -7.30 -3.10 15.11
C ALA A 213 -6.74 -2.91 16.54
N PRO A 214 -5.44 -2.58 16.75
CA PRO A 214 -4.92 -2.31 18.10
C PRO A 214 -5.62 -1.14 18.80
N LYS A 215 -5.86 -0.05 18.07
CA LYS A 215 -6.59 1.10 18.61
C LYS A 215 -8.04 0.73 18.93
N LEU A 216 -8.68 -0.03 18.04
CA LEU A 216 -10.05 -0.49 18.23
C LEU A 216 -10.18 -1.36 19.48
N LYS A 217 -9.24 -2.28 19.69
CA LYS A 217 -9.13 -3.09 20.91
C LYS A 217 -8.99 -2.22 22.16
N GLN A 218 -8.05 -1.28 22.17
CA GLN A 218 -7.85 -0.38 23.31
C GLN A 218 -9.11 0.42 23.65
N VAL A 219 -9.81 0.95 22.64
CA VAL A 219 -11.05 1.70 22.85
C VAL A 219 -12.16 0.81 23.41
N LEU A 220 -12.36 -0.39 22.87
CA LEU A 220 -13.36 -1.33 23.39
C LEU A 220 -13.03 -1.79 24.82
N ASP A 221 -11.77 -2.13 25.09
CA ASP A 221 -11.31 -2.52 26.42
C ASP A 221 -11.54 -1.39 27.44
N LEU A 222 -11.21 -0.14 27.06
CA LEU A 222 -11.50 1.02 27.90
C LEU A 222 -12.99 1.15 28.17
N LEU A 223 -13.85 1.08 27.15
CA LEU A 223 -15.29 1.23 27.34
C LEU A 223 -15.85 0.12 28.24
N PHE A 224 -15.48 -1.13 28.00
CA PHE A 224 -15.98 -2.26 28.81
C PHE A 224 -15.45 -2.24 30.24
N ALA A 225 -14.18 -1.86 30.45
CA ALA A 225 -13.62 -1.67 31.80
C ALA A 225 -14.33 -0.55 32.56
N ASN A 226 -14.91 0.41 31.86
CA ASN A 226 -15.71 1.48 32.46
C ASN A 226 -17.20 1.13 32.59
N GLY A 227 -17.61 -0.11 32.30
CA GLY A 227 -18.97 -0.61 32.52
C GLY A 227 -19.94 -0.49 31.34
N TYR A 228 -19.49 -0.01 30.18
CA TYR A 228 -20.36 0.06 29.00
C TYR A 228 -20.65 -1.33 28.44
N THR A 229 -21.90 -1.58 28.06
CA THR A 229 -22.29 -2.85 27.45
C THR A 229 -22.07 -2.84 25.94
N PRO A 230 -21.92 -4.02 25.30
CA PRO A 230 -21.86 -4.15 23.85
C PRO A 230 -23.00 -3.47 23.11
N GLU A 231 -24.22 -3.57 23.64
CA GLU A 231 -25.44 -3.00 23.06
C GLU A 231 -25.39 -1.46 23.09
N GLN A 232 -24.90 -0.87 24.19
CA GLN A 232 -24.70 0.58 24.28
C GLN A 232 -23.69 1.08 23.25
N VAL A 233 -22.59 0.34 23.05
CA VAL A 233 -21.59 0.69 22.04
C VAL A 233 -22.16 0.57 20.62
N CYS A 234 -22.99 -0.45 20.36
CA CYS A 234 -23.70 -0.61 19.09
C CYS A 234 -24.66 0.56 18.78
N LEU A 235 -25.28 1.15 19.80
CA LEU A 235 -26.13 2.35 19.62
C LEU A 235 -25.31 3.60 19.28
N PHE A 236 -24.06 3.68 19.73
CA PHE A 236 -23.17 4.82 19.54
C PHE A 236 -21.82 4.46 18.89
N PRO A 237 -21.80 3.81 17.71
CA PRO A 237 -20.59 3.22 17.12
C PRO A 237 -19.50 4.24 16.78
N ARG A 238 -19.88 5.53 16.61
CA ARG A 238 -18.92 6.62 16.37
C ARG A 238 -17.91 6.81 17.50
N VAL A 239 -18.26 6.41 18.73
CA VAL A 239 -17.33 6.47 19.87
C VAL A 239 -16.05 5.68 19.61
N LEU A 240 -16.12 4.60 18.83
CA LEU A 240 -14.97 3.76 18.46
C LEU A 240 -13.94 4.51 17.60
N SER A 241 -14.35 5.59 16.92
CA SER A 241 -13.46 6.43 16.11
C SER A 241 -12.66 7.44 16.94
N CYS A 242 -13.04 7.68 18.19
CA CYS A 242 -12.36 8.65 19.06
C CYS A 242 -10.91 8.20 19.37
N SER A 243 -10.05 9.15 19.74
CA SER A 243 -8.73 8.82 20.28
C SER A 243 -8.86 8.36 21.73
N LEU A 244 -8.00 7.43 22.15
CA LEU A 244 -8.00 6.88 23.51
C LEU A 244 -7.87 8.00 24.56
N GLY A 245 -6.86 8.87 24.42
CA GLY A 245 -6.65 9.99 25.33
C GLY A 245 -7.83 10.99 25.39
N ARG A 246 -8.62 11.12 24.31
CA ARG A 246 -9.86 11.92 24.37
C ARG A 246 -10.90 11.25 25.25
N LEU A 247 -11.08 9.94 25.09
CA LEU A 247 -12.05 9.18 25.88
C LEU A 247 -11.67 9.17 27.37
N GLU A 248 -10.41 8.89 27.70
CA GLU A 248 -9.91 8.91 29.08
C GLU A 248 -10.11 10.27 29.74
N ARG A 249 -9.67 11.35 29.09
CA ARG A 249 -9.86 12.72 29.59
C ARG A 249 -11.33 13.03 29.86
N ARG A 250 -12.21 12.69 28.92
CA ARG A 250 -13.65 13.00 29.01
C ARG A 250 -14.36 12.14 30.06
N LEU A 251 -14.01 10.85 30.16
CA LEU A 251 -14.51 9.97 31.22
C LEU A 251 -14.09 10.47 32.59
N GLY A 252 -12.81 10.84 32.76
CA GLY A 252 -12.30 11.42 34.01
C GLY A 252 -13.01 12.72 34.38
N THR A 253 -13.20 13.62 33.40
CA THR A 253 -13.92 14.88 33.62
C THR A 253 -15.36 14.64 34.03
N LEU A 254 -16.09 13.77 33.32
CA LEU A 254 -17.50 13.51 33.61
C LEU A 254 -17.73 12.79 34.95
N ARG A 255 -16.76 12.00 35.42
CA ARG A 255 -16.78 11.36 36.74
C ARG A 255 -16.48 12.31 37.88
N ALA A 256 -15.60 13.28 37.65
CA ALA A 256 -15.28 14.31 38.64
C ALA A 256 -16.40 15.36 38.79
N LEU A 257 -17.40 15.36 37.89
CA LEU A 257 -18.53 16.27 38.01
C LEU A 257 -19.47 15.81 39.15
N PRO A 258 -19.87 16.72 40.03
CA PRO A 258 -20.72 16.38 41.14
C PRO A 258 -22.14 16.08 40.61
N GLY A 259 -22.80 15.08 41.22
CA GLY A 259 -24.08 14.53 40.74
C GLY A 259 -23.95 13.43 39.70
N ALA A 260 -22.73 13.10 39.25
CA ALA A 260 -22.46 11.79 38.71
C ALA A 260 -22.54 10.79 39.87
N GLY A 261 -23.72 10.17 40.07
CA GLY A 261 -23.82 9.07 41.04
C GLY A 261 -22.71 8.05 40.75
N GLU A 262 -22.14 7.44 41.79
CA GLU A 262 -20.99 6.53 41.67
C GLU A 262 -21.22 5.38 40.68
N SER A 263 -22.49 5.07 40.38
CA SER A 263 -22.92 4.04 39.42
C SER A 263 -23.40 4.57 38.05
N ALA A 264 -23.49 5.87 37.82
CA ALA A 264 -24.07 6.43 36.59
C ALA A 264 -23.03 6.55 35.47
N LEU A 265 -23.16 5.72 34.43
CA LEU A 265 -22.27 5.77 33.27
C LEU A 265 -22.43 7.07 32.47
N PRO A 266 -21.32 7.75 32.11
CA PRO A 266 -21.39 8.92 31.24
C PRO A 266 -22.00 8.58 29.86
N SER A 267 -22.71 9.51 29.23
CA SER A 267 -23.31 9.25 27.91
C SER A 267 -22.24 9.09 26.82
N LEU A 268 -22.26 7.98 26.06
CA LEU A 268 -21.37 7.75 24.91
C LEU A 268 -21.51 8.84 23.83
N TYR A 269 -22.70 9.43 23.70
CA TYR A 269 -22.92 10.58 22.83
C TYR A 269 -22.04 11.78 23.23
N LEU A 270 -21.97 12.10 24.52
CA LEU A 270 -21.12 13.18 25.03
C LEU A 270 -19.62 12.88 24.86
N LEU A 271 -19.22 11.61 24.98
CA LEU A 271 -17.83 11.22 24.72
C LEU A 271 -17.42 11.47 23.26
N ASN A 272 -18.36 11.33 22.33
CA ASN A 272 -18.14 11.59 20.90
C ASN A 272 -18.45 13.04 20.46
N ALA A 273 -19.06 13.87 21.33
CA ALA A 273 -19.48 15.23 21.00
C ALA A 273 -18.30 16.14 20.59
N THR A 274 -18.58 17.26 19.94
CA THR A 274 -17.55 18.28 19.69
C THR A 274 -17.04 18.85 21.01
N GLU A 275 -15.85 19.47 21.01
CA GLU A 275 -15.29 20.03 22.25
C GLU A 275 -16.19 21.13 22.84
N LYS A 276 -16.80 21.97 21.97
CA LYS A 276 -17.74 23.01 22.38
C LYS A 276 -18.98 22.42 23.07
N GLU A 277 -19.56 21.38 22.49
CA GLU A 277 -20.74 20.69 23.06
C GLU A 277 -20.40 19.99 24.38
N PHE A 278 -19.25 19.32 24.44
CA PHE A 278 -18.77 18.66 25.66
C PHE A 278 -18.60 19.65 26.80
N VAL A 279 -17.91 20.77 26.57
CA VAL A 279 -17.73 21.84 27.57
C VAL A 279 -19.07 22.45 27.98
N ARG A 280 -19.96 22.71 27.03
CA ARG A 280 -21.31 23.24 27.32
C ARG A 280 -22.13 22.27 28.18
N ALA A 281 -22.03 20.96 27.92
CA ALA A 281 -22.70 19.95 28.73
C ALA A 281 -22.13 19.88 30.15
N CYS A 282 -20.81 19.94 30.32
CA CYS A 282 -20.17 19.97 31.64
C CYS A 282 -20.57 21.21 32.44
N ARG A 283 -20.58 22.39 31.81
CA ARG A 283 -21.02 23.64 32.47
C ARG A 283 -22.47 23.59 32.93
N ARG A 284 -23.38 23.04 32.10
CA ARG A 284 -24.79 22.90 32.48
C ARG A 284 -24.97 22.04 33.73
N ARG A 285 -24.30 20.89 33.81
CA ARG A 285 -24.35 20.02 35.00
C ARG A 285 -23.85 20.71 36.27
N LEU A 286 -22.78 21.51 36.17
CA LEU A 286 -22.27 22.29 37.31
C LEU A 286 -23.28 23.35 37.78
N LEU A 287 -23.93 24.05 36.84
CA LEU A 287 -24.93 25.07 37.17
C LEU A 287 -26.21 24.48 37.78
N GLU A 288 -26.70 23.36 37.25
CA GLU A 288 -27.87 22.65 37.79
C GLU A 288 -27.65 22.28 39.26
N GLN A 289 -26.47 21.77 39.59
CA GLN A 289 -26.12 21.47 40.99
C GLN A 289 -26.05 22.71 41.89
N GLN A 290 -25.45 23.81 41.44
CA GLN A 290 -25.40 25.05 42.22
C GLN A 290 -26.80 25.60 42.54
N LEU A 291 -27.77 25.37 41.64
CA LEU A 291 -29.16 25.75 41.87
C LEU A 291 -29.83 24.84 42.90
N TYR A 292 -29.61 23.51 42.84
CA TYR A 292 -30.11 22.57 43.84
C TYR A 292 -29.56 22.84 45.24
N SER A 293 -28.25 23.12 45.39
CA SER A 293 -27.63 23.43 46.69
C SER A 293 -28.03 24.77 47.31
N ARG A 294 -28.73 25.64 46.55
CA ARG A 294 -29.25 26.92 47.06
C ARG A 294 -30.73 26.85 47.48
N GLN A 295 -31.42 25.76 47.16
CA GLN A 295 -32.86 25.58 47.41
C GLN A 295 -33.17 24.61 48.56
N GLY A 296 -32.17 23.88 49.07
CA GLY A 296 -32.27 23.04 50.27
C GLY A 296 -31.42 23.60 51.40
#